data_AF-A0A6M0HT99-F1
#
_entry.id   AF-A0A6M0HT99-F1
#
_cell.length_a   1.000
_cell.length_b   1.000
_cell.length_c   1.000
_cell.angle_alpha   90.00
_cell.angle_beta   90.00
_cell.angle_gamma   90.00
#
_symmetry.space_group_name_H-M   'P 1'
#
loop_
_entity.id
_entity.type
_entity.pdbx_description
1 polymer ?
#
loop_
_entity_poly.entity_id
_entity_poly.type
_entity_poly.pdbx_seq_one_letter_code
_entity_poly.pdbx_strand_id
1 'polypeptide(L)' 'MSLSQLRLLRDRVEGQVTDGAVEPTLGQGVYGYLAALLRLAEDGDRDPVLALRESRSAAGFLASIPRLPPARTRTWSPS' A
#
# COMPACT_ATOMS: atom_id res chain seq x y z
N MET A 1 20.80 -2.78 5.20
CA MET A 1 19.63 -2.52 6.08
C MET A 1 18.39 -2.09 5.29
N SER A 2 18.50 -1.19 4.31
CA SER A 2 17.32 -0.65 3.59
C SER A 2 16.49 -1.70 2.85
N LEU A 3 17.11 -2.72 2.22
CA LEU A 3 16.38 -3.82 1.57
C LEU A 3 15.50 -4.62 2.55
N SER A 4 16.02 -4.94 3.73
CA SER A 4 15.25 -5.61 4.79
C SER A 4 14.07 -4.75 5.25
N GLN A 5 14.26 -3.44 5.34
CA GLN A 5 13.19 -2.51 5.70
C GLN A 5 12.13 -2.36 4.60
N LEU A 6 12.53 -2.41 3.32
CA LEU A 6 11.61 -2.45 2.18
C LEU A 6 10.74 -3.71 2.22
N ARG A 7 11.35 -4.88 2.46
CA ARG A 7 10.62 -6.15 2.62
C ARG A 7 9.60 -6.06 3.76
N LEU A 8 10.04 -5.66 4.95
CA LEU A 8 9.15 -5.51 6.11
C LEU A 8 7.98 -4.54 5.84
N LEU A 9 8.23 -3.45 5.12
CA LEU A 9 7.19 -2.47 4.81
C LEU A 9 6.20 -3.02 3.78
N ARG A 10 6.68 -3.73 2.75
CA ARG A 10 5.83 -4.44 1.76
C ARG A 10 4.95 -5.47 2.47
N ASP A 11 5.54 -6.31 3.31
CA ASP A 11 4.82 -7.38 4.04
C ASP A 11 3.75 -6.78 4.96
N ARG A 12 4.03 -5.64 5.62
CA ARG A 12 3.05 -4.93 6.42
C ARG A 12 1.86 -4.45 5.59
N VAL A 13 2.12 -3.84 4.42
CA VAL A 13 1.04 -3.36 3.52
C VAL A 13 0.25 -4.53 2.97
N GLU A 14 0.90 -5.64 2.62
CA GLU A 14 0.26 -6.89 2.20
C GLU A 14 -0.72 -7.41 3.26
N GLY A 15 -0.31 -7.42 4.53
CA GLY A 15 -1.20 -7.75 5.65
C GLY A 15 -2.41 -6.82 5.73
N GLN A 16 -2.20 -5.51 5.64
CA GLN A 16 -3.30 -4.53 5.66
C GLN A 16 -4.29 -4.71 4.50
N VAL A 17 -3.81 -5.08 3.31
CA VAL A 17 -4.66 -5.38 2.15
C VAL A 17 -5.45 -6.67 2.38
N THR A 18 -4.75 -7.73 2.83
CA THR A 18 -5.34 -9.06 3.05
C THR A 18 -6.40 -9.04 4.15
N ASP A 19 -6.15 -8.32 5.23
CA ASP A 19 -7.10 -8.14 6.34
C ASP A 19 -8.24 -7.17 5.97
N GLY A 20 -8.19 -6.56 4.79
CA GLY A 20 -9.09 -5.52 4.34
C GLY A 20 -9.02 -4.26 5.19
N ALA A 21 -7.95 -4.02 5.97
CA ALA A 21 -7.83 -2.86 6.85
C ALA A 21 -7.83 -1.51 6.10
N VAL A 22 -7.54 -1.54 4.80
CA VAL A 22 -7.49 -0.37 3.91
C VAL A 22 -8.51 -0.50 2.78
N GLU A 23 -8.71 0.58 2.04
CA GLU A 23 -9.51 0.52 0.81
C GLU A 23 -8.81 -0.42 -0.20
N PRO A 24 -9.52 -1.41 -0.78
CA PRO A 24 -8.91 -2.45 -1.62
C PRO A 24 -8.12 -1.92 -2.83
N THR A 25 -8.65 -0.96 -3.58
CA THR A 25 -7.99 -0.49 -4.82
C THR A 25 -6.71 0.29 -4.54
N LEU A 26 -6.75 1.18 -3.54
CA LEU A 26 -5.59 1.93 -3.07
C LEU A 26 -4.56 1.00 -2.42
N GLY A 27 -5.03 0.06 -1.60
CA GLY A 27 -4.18 -0.93 -0.95
C GLY A 27 -3.40 -1.78 -1.96
N GLN A 28 -4.09 -2.32 -2.97
CA GLN A 28 -3.48 -3.12 -4.03
C GLN A 28 -2.45 -2.30 -4.83
N GLY A 29 -2.78 -1.03 -5.15
CA GLY A 29 -1.88 -0.13 -5.87
C GLY A 29 -0.59 0.18 -5.10
N VAL A 30 -0.71 0.51 -3.81
CA VAL A 30 0.44 0.78 -2.93
C VAL A 30 1.28 -0.48 -2.73
N TYR A 31 0.66 -1.64 -2.51
CA TYR A 31 1.37 -2.92 -2.43
C TYR A 31 2.21 -3.19 -3.69
N GLY A 32 1.59 -3.08 -4.87
CA GLY A 32 2.28 -3.32 -6.15
C GLY A 32 3.44 -2.36 -6.37
N TYR A 33 3.27 -1.10 -5.99
CA TYR A 33 4.33 -0.09 -6.08
C TYR A 33 5.52 -0.39 -5.15
N LEU A 34 5.24 -0.75 -3.89
CA LEU A 34 6.29 -1.17 -2.94
C LEU A 34 7.03 -2.43 -3.42
N ALA A 35 6.30 -3.40 -3.97
CA ALA A 35 6.90 -4.61 -4.53
C ALA A 35 7.82 -4.30 -5.73
N ALA A 36 7.41 -3.37 -6.61
CA ALA A 36 8.24 -2.92 -7.73
C ALA A 36 9.52 -2.20 -7.24
N LEU A 37 9.40 -1.30 -6.26
CA LEU A 37 10.55 -0.59 -5.68
C LEU A 37 11.52 -1.55 -5.00
N LEU A 38 11.01 -2.56 -4.28
CA LEU A 38 11.84 -3.60 -3.71
C LEU A 38 12.58 -4.38 -4.80
N ARG A 39 11.88 -4.83 -5.85
CA ARG A 39 12.47 -5.58 -6.95
C ARG A 39 13.59 -4.80 -7.65
N LEU A 40 13.33 -3.54 -8.00
CA LEU A 40 14.34 -2.66 -8.61
C LEU A 40 15.56 -2.43 -7.70
N ALA A 41 15.34 -2.32 -6.39
CA ALA A 41 16.44 -2.20 -5.43
C ALA A 41 17.24 -3.50 -5.26
N GLU A 42 16.58 -4.67 -5.39
CA GLU A 42 17.25 -5.98 -5.38
C GLU A 42 18.05 -6.23 -6.65
N ASP A 43 17.56 -5.76 -7.80
CA ASP A 43 18.26 -5.84 -9.09
C ASP A 43 19.42 -4.83 -9.21
N GLY A 44 19.49 -3.84 -8.31
CA GLY A 44 20.50 -2.77 -8.36
C GLY A 44 20.13 -1.61 -9.28
N ASP A 45 18.95 -1.63 -9.89
CA ASP A 45 18.41 -0.59 -10.78
C ASP A 45 17.90 0.65 -10.03
N ARG A 46 17.79 0.57 -8.69
CA ARG A 46 17.35 1.67 -7.83
C ARG A 46 18.13 1.70 -6.53
N ASP A 47 18.51 2.91 -6.09
CA ASP A 47 19.09 3.12 -4.76
C ASP A 47 18.12 2.65 -3.66
N PRO A 48 18.51 1.66 -2.83
CA PRO A 48 17.67 1.15 -1.74
C PRO A 48 17.23 2.20 -0.72
N VAL A 49 18.00 3.27 -0.51
CA VAL A 49 17.66 4.36 0.41
C VAL A 49 16.53 5.23 -0.18
N LEU A 50 16.61 5.55 -1.48
CA LEU A 50 15.56 6.29 -2.17
C LEU A 50 14.27 5.47 -2.27
N ALA A 51 14.39 4.20 -2.67
CA ALA A 51 13.26 3.27 -2.71
C ALA A 51 12.55 3.17 -1.35
N LEU A 52 13.32 3.14 -0.24
CA LEU A 52 12.75 3.08 1.11
C LEU A 52 12.02 4.38 1.50
N ARG A 53 12.57 5.56 1.15
CA ARG A 53 11.89 6.85 1.41
C ARG A 53 10.57 6.93 0.65
N GLU A 54 10.58 6.54 -0.60
CA GLU A 54 9.41 6.52 -1.49
C GLU A 54 8.35 5.54 -0.98
N SER A 55 8.76 4.32 -0.62
CA SER A 55 7.88 3.31 0.00
C SER A 55 7.25 3.80 1.30
N ARG A 56 8.01 4.50 2.16
CA ARG A 56 7.47 5.09 3.40
C ARG A 56 6.44 6.18 3.12
N SER A 57 6.66 7.00 2.10
CA SER A 57 5.71 8.04 1.71
C SER A 57 4.40 7.42 1.20
N ALA A 58 4.47 6.39 0.34
CA ALA A 58 3.29 5.69 -0.16
C ALA A 58 2.51 4.96 0.95
N ALA A 59 3.21 4.30 1.87
CA ALA A 59 2.57 3.67 3.04
C ALA A 59 1.94 4.70 3.98
N GLY A 60 2.59 5.86 4.17
CA GLY A 60 2.05 6.97 4.94
C GLY A 60 0.78 7.56 4.31
N PHE A 61 0.78 7.72 2.99
CA PHE A 61 -0.41 8.12 2.23
C PHE A 61 -1.55 7.12 2.44
N LEU A 62 -1.30 5.81 2.28
CA LEU A 62 -2.30 4.78 2.51
C LEU A 62 -2.89 4.85 3.93
N ALA A 63 -2.04 5.04 4.94
CA ALA A 63 -2.45 5.17 6.33
C ALA A 63 -3.24 6.46 6.63
N SER A 64 -3.07 7.51 5.81
CA SER A 64 -3.79 8.77 5.95
C SER A 64 -5.22 8.74 5.38
N ILE A 65 -5.55 7.73 4.58
CA ILE A 65 -6.87 7.59 3.96
C ILE A 65 -7.76 6.78 4.89
N PRO A 66 -8.82 7.38 5.47
CA PRO A 66 -9.75 6.64 6.30
C PRO A 66 -10.50 5.62 5.44
N ARG A 67 -10.62 4.39 5.93
CA ARG A 67 -11.47 3.37 5.30
C ARG A 67 -12.92 3.82 5.42
N LEU A 68 -13.58 4.03 4.29
CA LEU A 68 -15.00 4.33 4.28
C LEU A 68 -15.79 3.10 4.76
N PRO A 69 -16.86 3.29 5.55
CA PRO A 69 -17.77 2.21 5.85
C PRO A 69 -18.37 1.64 4.56
N PRO A 70 -18.79 0.36 4.54
CA PRO A 70 -19.45 -0.24 3.40
C PRO A 70 -20.59 0.66 2.90
N ALA A 71 -20.70 0.81 1.58
CA ALA A 71 -21.80 1.58 0.99
C ALA A 71 -23.13 1.01 1.50
N ARG A 72 -23.96 1.87 2.11
CA ARG A 72 -25.30 1.45 2.53
C ARG A 72 -26.11 1.15 1.27
N THR A 73 -26.82 0.03 1.27
CA THR A 73 -27.78 -0.28 0.22
C THR A 73 -28.79 0.86 0.14
N ARG A 74 -28.79 1.62 -0.95
CA ARG A 74 -29.77 2.68 -1.18
C ARG A 74 -31.01 2.01 -1.76
N THR A 75 -32.04 1.81 -0.96
CA THR A 75 -33.38 1.53 -1.48
C THR A 75 -33.86 2.79 -2.18
N TRP A 76 -33.80 2.78 -3.51
CA TRP A 76 -34.40 3.83 -4.31
C TRP A 76 -35.91 3.73 -4.15
N SER A 77 -36.53 4.73 -3.52
CA SER A 77 -37.98 4.86 -3.46
C SER A 77 -38.41 5.84 -4.56
N PRO A 78 -39.11 5.41 -5.61
CA PRO A 78 -39.79 6.34 -6.49
C PRO A 78 -40.86 7.06 -5.65
N SER A 79 -40.76 8.38 -5.58
CA SER A 79 -41.86 9.23 -5.10
C SER A 79 -42.81 9.50 -6.26
#